data_AF-A0ABD6SZU4-F1
#
_entry.id   AF-A0ABD6SZU4-F1
#
_cell.length_a   1.000
_cell.length_b   1.000
_cell.length_c   1.000
_cell.angle_alpha   90.00
_cell.angle_beta   90.00
_cell.angle_gamma   90.00
#
_symmetry.space_group_name_H-M   'P 1'
#
loop_
_entity.id
_entity.type
_entity.pdbx_description
1 polymer ?
#
loop_
_entity_poly.entity_id
_entity_poly.type
_entity_poly.pdbx_seq_one_letter_code
_entity_poly.pdbx_strand_id
1 'polypeptide(L)'
;YVADQERKKIHQRQAEGIAVAKLQGKHLGRPQCNLSTLSSKQLLIIEETYPKWKNREITGVQFMELLELKKNTFYKIIKEYESTLNQNQL
;
A
#
# COMPACT_ATOMS: atom_id res chain seq x y z
N TYR A 1 33.54 21.36 20.45
CA TYR A 1 34.01 21.28 19.05
C TYR A 1 33.97 19.84 18.50
N VAL A 2 34.52 18.85 19.22
CA VAL A 2 34.53 17.43 18.80
C VAL A 2 33.11 16.84 18.58
N ALA A 3 32.19 17.06 19.52
CA ALA A 3 30.83 16.53 19.44
C ALA A 3 30.03 17.00 18.20
N ASP A 4 30.25 18.24 17.75
CA ASP A 4 29.59 18.77 16.55
C ASP A 4 30.15 18.13 15.27
N GLN A 5 31.46 17.89 15.21
CA GLN A 5 32.11 17.20 14.10
C GLN A 5 31.67 15.74 13.99
N GLU A 6 31.54 15.03 15.12
CA GLU A 6 31.04 13.66 15.14
C GLU A 6 29.59 13.56 14.66
N ARG A 7 28.72 14.47 15.12
CA ARG A 7 27.33 14.56 14.66
C ARG A 7 27.24 14.76 13.14
N LYS A 8 28.05 15.68 12.59
CA LYS A 8 28.12 15.93 11.14
C LYS A 8 28.56 14.68 10.37
N LYS A 9 29.57 13.96 10.85
CA LYS A 9 30.04 12.71 10.24
C LYS A 9 28.97 11.61 10.23
N ILE A 10 28.18 11.49 11.30
CA ILE A 10 27.07 10.51 11.37
C ILE A 10 25.98 10.83 10.35
N HIS A 11 25.55 12.09 10.28
CA HIS A 11 24.53 12.50 9.30
C HIS A 11 25.01 12.34 7.86
N GLN A 12 26.28 12.64 7.59
CA GLN A 12 26.88 12.44 6.28
C GLN A 12 26.82 10.96 5.85
N ARG A 13 27.27 10.04 6.71
CA ARG A 13 27.22 8.60 6.43
C ARG A 13 25.79 8.08 6.30
N GLN A 14 24.85 8.60 7.10
CA GLN A 14 23.44 8.25 7.00
C GLN A 14 22.87 8.68 5.64
N ALA A 15 23.19 9.90 5.19
CA ALA A 15 22.75 10.41 3.89
C ALA A 15 23.33 9.58 2.75
N GLU A 16 24.61 9.22 2.82
CA GLU A 16 25.28 8.33 1.86
C GLU A 16 24.60 6.96 1.81
N GLY A 17 24.32 6.34 2.97
CA GLY A 17 23.62 5.06 3.04
C GLY A 17 22.19 5.12 2.48
N ILE A 18 21.46 6.20 2.76
CA ILE A 18 20.13 6.44 2.19
C ILE A 18 20.21 6.61 0.67
N ALA A 19 21.21 7.34 0.16
CA ALA A 19 21.40 7.54 -1.28
C ALA A 19 21.67 6.21 -1.99
N VAL A 20 22.54 5.35 -1.45
CA VAL A 20 22.79 4.01 -1.98
C VAL A 20 21.51 3.16 -1.99
N ALA A 21 20.75 3.16 -0.90
CA ALA A 21 19.50 2.40 -0.82
C ALA A 21 18.45 2.89 -1.84
N LYS A 22 18.36 4.21 -2.06
CA LYS A 22 17.49 4.78 -3.12
C LYS A 22 17.95 4.36 -4.51
N LEU A 23 19.25 4.37 -4.79
CA LEU A 23 19.80 3.92 -6.07
C LEU A 23 19.52 2.43 -6.34
N GLN A 24 19.53 1.60 -5.29
CA GLN A 24 19.14 0.19 -5.36
C GLN A 24 17.63 -0.02 -5.51
N GLY A 25 16.82 1.04 -5.57
CA GLY A 25 15.37 0.95 -5.68
C GLY A 25 14.67 0.47 -4.40
N LYS A 26 15.36 0.43 -3.26
CA LYS A 26 14.77 -0.01 -1.99
C LYS A 26 13.73 1.02 -1.55
N HIS A 27 12.52 0.57 -1.25
CA HIS A 27 11.48 1.43 -0.69
C HIS A 27 11.91 1.90 0.72
N LEU A 28 12.07 3.21 0.89
CA LEU A 28 12.39 3.82 2.17
C LEU A 28 11.14 4.46 2.77
N GLY A 29 10.85 4.14 4.04
CA GLY A 29 9.67 4.65 4.76
C GLY A 29 8.59 3.59 4.96
N ARG A 30 7.38 4.04 5.31
CA ARG A 30 6.25 3.16 5.65
C ARG A 30 5.85 2.32 4.43
N PRO A 31 5.73 0.98 4.55
CA PRO A 31 5.23 0.14 3.46
C PRO A 31 3.91 0.65 2.90
N GLN A 32 3.77 0.60 1.57
CA GLN A 32 2.53 1.01 0.91
C GLN A 32 1.43 -0.03 1.14
N CYS A 33 0.21 0.41 1.44
CA CYS A 33 -0.96 -0.45 1.41
C CYS A 33 -1.48 -0.54 -0.03
N ASN A 34 -1.23 -1.68 -0.67
CA ASN A 34 -1.65 -2.07 -2.01
C ASN A 34 -2.38 -3.42 -1.93
N LEU A 35 -3.02 -3.84 -3.03
CA LEU A 35 -3.74 -5.11 -3.11
C LEU A 35 -2.88 -6.32 -2.66
N SER A 36 -1.62 -6.38 -3.08
CA SER A 36 -0.68 -7.46 -2.73
C SER A 36 -0.24 -7.48 -1.27
N THR A 37 -0.47 -6.39 -0.53
CA THR A 37 -0.11 -6.28 0.90
C THR A 37 -1.29 -6.55 1.83
N LEU A 38 -2.48 -6.80 1.27
CA LEU A 38 -3.66 -7.13 2.07
C LEU A 38 -3.54 -8.53 2.69
N SER A 39 -4.21 -8.72 3.82
CA SER A 39 -4.34 -10.03 4.44
C SER A 39 -5.17 -10.96 3.56
N SER A 40 -4.90 -12.27 3.59
CA SER A 40 -5.70 -13.29 2.92
C SER A 40 -7.20 -13.17 3.23
N LYS A 41 -7.55 -12.77 4.46
CA LYS A 41 -8.95 -12.53 4.86
C LYS A 41 -9.57 -11.37 4.07
N GLN A 42 -8.84 -10.26 3.91
CA GLN A 42 -9.34 -9.10 3.18
C GLN A 42 -9.48 -9.40 1.68
N LEU A 43 -8.59 -10.20 1.10
CA LEU A 43 -8.70 -10.66 -0.29
C LEU A 43 -9.97 -11.50 -0.51
N LEU A 44 -10.25 -12.46 0.38
CA LEU A 44 -11.48 -13.26 0.31
C LEU A 44 -12.74 -12.39 0.43
N ILE A 45 -12.72 -11.40 1.34
CA ILE A 45 -13.85 -10.45 1.46
C ILE A 45 -14.02 -9.67 0.15
N ILE A 46 -12.94 -9.18 -0.47
CA ILE A 46 -13.02 -8.48 -1.76
C ILE A 46 -13.66 -9.38 -2.82
N GLU A 47 -13.21 -10.62 -2.99
CA GLU A 47 -13.74 -11.54 -3.99
C GLU A 47 -15.24 -11.82 -3.79
N GLU A 48 -15.69 -11.98 -2.54
CA GLU A 48 -17.08 -12.26 -2.22
C GLU A 48 -17.99 -11.03 -2.36
N THR A 49 -17.51 -9.86 -1.98
CA THR A 49 -18.34 -8.64 -1.83
C THR A 49 -18.25 -7.69 -3.02
N TYR A 50 -17.18 -7.75 -3.82
CA TYR A 50 -17.06 -6.98 -5.05
C TYR A 50 -18.23 -7.19 -6.03
N PRO A 51 -18.67 -8.42 -6.36
CA PRO A 51 -19.84 -8.60 -7.24
C PRO A 51 -21.13 -8.04 -6.62
N LYS A 52 -21.35 -8.23 -5.32
CA LYS A 52 -22.50 -7.67 -4.58
C LYS A 52 -22.51 -6.15 -4.65
N TRP A 53 -21.34 -5.52 -4.52
CA TRP A 53 -21.19 -4.08 -4.64
C TRP A 53 -21.44 -3.59 -6.08
N LYS A 54 -20.96 -4.32 -7.09
CA LYS A 54 -21.24 -4.02 -8.51
C LYS A 54 -22.73 -4.12 -8.85
N ASN A 55 -23.43 -5.08 -8.26
CA ASN A 55 -24.88 -5.25 -8.38
C ASN A 55 -25.68 -4.24 -7.54
N ARG A 56 -25.00 -3.35 -6.79
CA ARG A 56 -25.61 -2.38 -5.86
C ARG A 56 -26.38 -3.02 -4.70
N GLU A 57 -26.07 -4.27 -4.35
CA GLU A 57 -26.66 -4.98 -3.21
C GLU A 57 -26.11 -4.49 -1.87
N ILE A 58 -24.84 -4.07 -1.85
CA ILE A 58 -24.20 -3.44 -0.69
C ILE A 58 -23.71 -2.04 -1.03
N THR A 59 -23.64 -1.19 -0.01
CA THR A 59 -23.08 0.16 -0.18
C THR A 59 -21.55 0.15 -0.14
N GLY A 60 -20.92 1.14 -0.76
CA GLY A 60 -19.47 1.29 -0.64
C GLY A 60 -19.00 1.53 0.80
N VAL A 61 -19.85 2.14 1.64
CA VAL A 61 -19.55 2.35 3.07
C VAL A 61 -19.49 1.02 3.82
N GLN A 62 -20.49 0.16 3.63
CA GLN A 62 -20.49 -1.19 4.22
C GLN A 62 -19.30 -2.02 3.73
N PHE A 63 -18.94 -1.92 2.45
CA PHE A 63 -17.79 -2.63 1.92
C PHE A 63 -16.47 -2.13 2.55
N MET A 64 -16.33 -0.82 2.74
CA MET A 64 -15.17 -0.24 3.44
C MET A 64 -15.08 -0.71 4.90
N GLU A 65 -16.21 -0.79 5.60
CA GLU A 65 -16.28 -1.28 6.98
C GLU A 65 -15.88 -2.76 7.08
N LEU A 66 -16.37 -3.61 6.17
CA LEU A 66 -16.03 -5.03 6.13
C LEU A 66 -14.53 -5.28 5.91
N LEU A 67 -13.87 -4.41 5.14
CA LEU A 67 -12.43 -4.49 4.90
C LEU A 67 -11.59 -3.77 5.96
N GLU A 68 -12.22 -3.01 6.86
CA GLU A 68 -11.57 -2.14 7.84
C GLU A 68 -10.61 -1.12 7.17
N LEU A 69 -10.97 -0.63 5.98
CA LEU A 69 -10.14 0.27 5.19
C LEU A 69 -10.67 1.71 5.21
N LYS A 70 -9.73 2.66 5.25
CA LYS A 70 -10.06 4.07 4.99
C LYS A 70 -10.39 4.28 3.51
N LYS A 71 -11.28 5.23 3.24
CA LYS A 71 -11.77 5.60 1.90
C LYS A 71 -10.70 5.68 0.82
N ASN A 72 -9.60 6.39 1.09
CA ASN A 72 -8.53 6.56 0.10
C ASN A 72 -7.83 5.25 -0.26
N THR A 73 -7.53 4.42 0.76
CA THR A 73 -6.91 3.11 0.56
C THR A 73 -7.87 2.16 -0.15
N PHE A 74 -9.15 2.19 0.23
CA PHE A 74 -10.18 1.37 -0.40
C PHE A 74 -10.26 1.58 -1.91
N TYR A 75 -10.47 2.83 -2.38
CA TYR A 75 -10.59 3.08 -3.81
C TYR A 75 -9.31 2.79 -4.59
N LYS A 76 -8.14 2.99 -3.97
CA LYS A 76 -6.86 2.60 -4.56
C LYS A 76 -6.80 1.09 -4.80
N ILE A 77 -7.15 0.29 -3.79
CA ILE A 77 -7.12 -1.17 -3.86
C ILE A 77 -8.15 -1.71 -4.83
N ILE A 78 -9.38 -1.18 -4.84
CA ILE A 78 -10.41 -1.61 -5.79
C ILE A 78 -9.98 -1.35 -7.24
N LYS A 79 -9.34 -0.20 -7.51
CA LYS A 79 -8.79 0.09 -8.84
C LYS A 79 -7.69 -0.90 -9.25
N GLU A 80 -6.80 -1.25 -8.31
CA GLU A 80 -5.77 -2.29 -8.55
C GLU A 80 -6.43 -3.65 -8.82
N TYR A 81 -7.44 -4.03 -8.04
CA TYR A 81 -8.19 -5.28 -8.20
C TYR A 81 -8.89 -5.36 -9.56
N GLU A 82 -9.59 -4.31 -9.97
CA GLU A 82 -10.22 -4.22 -11.30
C GLU A 82 -9.18 -4.35 -12.43
N SER A 83 -8.00 -3.77 -12.25
CA SER A 83 -6.91 -3.89 -13.22
C SER A 83 -6.40 -5.33 -13.34
N THR A 84 -6.33 -6.07 -12.23
CA THR A 84 -5.95 -7.50 -12.25
C THR A 84 -7.00 -8.37 -12.91
N LEU A 85 -8.29 -8.08 -12.72
CA LEU A 85 -9.38 -8.82 -13.39
C LEU A 85 -9.33 -8.64 -14.91
N ASN A 86 -9.10 -7.42 -15.39
CA ASN A 86 -9.03 -7.14 -16.82
C ASN A 86 -7.84 -7.83 -17.50
N GLN A 87 -6.70 -7.98 -16.79
CA GLN A 87 -5.54 -8.71 -17.29
C GLN A 87 -5.76 -10.22 -17.40
N ASN A 88 -6.61 -10.79 -16.54
CA ASN A 88 -6.95 -12.21 -16.56
C ASN A 88 -8.05 -12.57 -17.59
N GLN A 89 -8.63 -11.57 -18.26
CA GLN A 89 -9.65 -11.74 -19.30
C GLN A 89 -9.11 -11.63 -20.73
N LEU A 90 -7.79 -11.41 -20.89
CA LEU A 90 -7.04 -11.46 -22.14
C LEU A 90 -6.26 -12.78 -22.24
#